data_AF-A0A7L4QNR6-F1
#
_entry.id   AF-A0A7L4QNR6-F1
#
_cell.length_a   1.000
_cell.length_b   1.000
_cell.length_c   1.000
_cell.angle_alpha   90.00
_cell.angle_beta   90.00
_cell.angle_gamma   90.00
#
_symmetry.space_group_name_H-M   'P 1'
#
loop_
_entity.id
_entity.type
_entity.pdbx_description
1 polymer ?
#
loop_
_entity_poly.entity_id
_entity_poly.type
_entity_poly.pdbx_seq_one_letter_code
_entity_poly.pdbx_strand_id
1 'polypeptide(L)'
;MRFELLDHTADILVRAYGNTLEECFANAALAMFDQIVDVSTIQPIGEVEVKIEGDEKEELLFDLLSELLYLHDVEHVVLSSFDVSFSEEGLSCLAKGEELDLKKHRPKTEIKAVTYHMLNVDKDTPSVTVLFDI
;
A
#
# COMPACT_ATOMS: atom_id res chain seq x y z
N MET A 1 -32.43 4.99 26.21
CA MET A 1 -31.00 5.17 25.87
C MET A 1 -30.89 6.19 24.75
N ARG A 2 -29.87 7.05 24.73
CA ARG A 2 -29.69 8.05 23.65
C ARG A 2 -28.74 7.57 22.55
N PHE A 3 -27.86 6.61 22.83
CA PHE A 3 -27.05 5.88 21.87
C PHE A 3 -26.47 4.62 22.53
N GLU A 4 -26.04 3.68 21.70
CA GLU A 4 -25.26 2.49 22.03
C GLU A 4 -24.31 2.27 20.85
N LEU A 5 -23.01 2.15 21.14
CA LEU A 5 -21.99 1.83 20.15
C LEU A 5 -21.76 0.32 20.19
N LEU A 6 -21.73 -0.29 19.01
CA LEU A 6 -21.53 -1.72 18.82
C LEU A 6 -20.33 -1.95 17.91
N ASP A 7 -19.82 -3.18 17.94
CA ASP A 7 -18.55 -3.56 17.35
C ASP A 7 -18.39 -3.13 15.89
N HIS A 8 -17.19 -2.61 15.60
CA HIS A 8 -16.72 -2.29 14.28
C HIS A 8 -15.37 -2.98 14.08
N THR A 9 -15.33 -3.96 13.18
CA THR A 9 -14.08 -4.49 12.64
C THR A 9 -14.26 -4.60 11.14
N ALA A 10 -13.92 -3.52 10.44
CA ALA A 10 -13.71 -3.58 9.01
C ALA A 10 -12.25 -3.15 8.82
N ASP A 11 -11.33 -4.04 9.18
CA ASP A 11 -9.91 -3.86 8.94
C ASP A 11 -9.37 -5.05 8.14
N ILE A 12 -8.36 -4.80 7.31
CA ILE A 12 -7.63 -5.85 6.59
C ILE A 12 -6.19 -5.87 7.09
N LEU A 13 -5.79 -6.97 7.73
CA LEU A 13 -4.41 -7.21 8.13
C LEU A 13 -3.68 -7.97 7.02
N VAL A 14 -2.67 -7.32 6.44
CA VAL A 14 -1.82 -7.91 5.40
C VAL A 14 -0.44 -8.18 5.98
N ARG A 15 0.11 -9.35 5.67
CA ARG A 15 1.54 -9.62 5.81
C ARG A 15 2.15 -9.91 4.45
N ALA A 16 3.09 -9.07 4.04
CA ALA A 16 3.84 -9.22 2.81
C ALA A 16 5.25 -9.77 3.10
N TYR A 17 5.77 -10.54 2.15
CA TYR A 17 7.08 -11.21 2.24
C TYR A 17 7.91 -10.88 1.01
N GLY A 18 9.22 -11.09 1.10
CA GLY A 18 10.16 -10.91 -0.01
C GLY A 18 11.51 -11.54 0.32
N ASN A 19 12.41 -11.56 -0.66
CA ASN A 19 13.81 -11.93 -0.43
C ASN A 19 14.60 -10.77 0.19
N THR A 20 14.13 -9.53 -0.03
CA THR A 20 14.69 -8.31 0.57
C THR A 20 13.58 -7.45 1.17
N LEU A 21 13.96 -6.44 1.94
CA LEU A 21 12.98 -5.53 2.54
C LEU A 21 12.28 -4.67 1.48
N GLU A 22 13.00 -4.30 0.43
CA GLU A 22 12.47 -3.61 -0.74
C GLU A 22 11.35 -4.42 -1.40
N GLU A 23 11.58 -5.73 -1.61
CA GLU A 23 10.55 -6.64 -2.14
C GLU A 23 9.35 -6.73 -1.19
N CYS A 24 9.55 -6.69 0.13
CA CYS A 24 8.46 -6.71 1.10
C CYS A 24 7.58 -5.46 0.99
N PHE A 25 8.19 -4.27 0.85
CA PHE A 25 7.47 -3.00 0.69
C PHE A 25 6.71 -2.97 -0.64
N ALA A 26 7.36 -3.39 -1.74
CA ALA A 26 6.72 -3.51 -3.04
C ALA A 26 5.51 -4.47 -3.00
N ASN A 27 5.64 -5.60 -2.31
CA ASN A 27 4.56 -6.57 -2.16
C ASN A 27 3.45 -6.09 -1.21
N ALA A 28 3.74 -5.26 -0.21
CA ALA A 28 2.73 -4.62 0.62
C ALA A 28 1.90 -3.62 -0.21
N ALA A 29 2.55 -2.82 -1.05
CA ALA A 29 1.88 -1.92 -1.99
C ALA A 29 1.01 -2.69 -2.98
N LEU A 30 1.54 -3.76 -3.58
CA LEU A 30 0.77 -4.64 -4.47
C LEU A 30 -0.45 -5.25 -3.75
N ALA A 31 -0.28 -5.71 -2.52
CA ALA A 31 -1.37 -6.29 -1.73
C ALA A 31 -2.45 -5.25 -1.42
N MET A 32 -2.08 -4.00 -1.10
CA MET A 32 -3.02 -2.89 -0.91
C MET A 32 -3.87 -2.67 -2.17
N PHE A 33 -3.24 -2.51 -3.34
CA PHE A 33 -3.98 -2.34 -4.59
C PHE A 33 -4.79 -3.58 -4.98
N ASP A 34 -4.35 -4.79 -4.63
CA ASP A 34 -5.14 -6.00 -4.84
C ASP A 34 -6.33 -6.13 -3.90
N GLN A 35 -6.36 -5.43 -2.77
CA GLN A 35 -7.58 -5.31 -1.97
C GLN A 35 -8.53 -4.23 -2.52
N ILE A 36 -8.00 -3.24 -3.25
CA ILE A 36 -8.77 -2.16 -3.87
C ILE A 36 -9.45 -2.65 -5.17
N VAL A 37 -8.68 -3.27 -6.06
CA VAL A 37 -9.10 -3.72 -7.40
C VAL A 37 -8.44 -5.06 -7.76
N ASP A 38 -8.85 -5.69 -8.86
CA ASP A 38 -8.15 -6.85 -9.42
C ASP A 38 -6.86 -6.39 -10.12
N VAL A 39 -5.70 -6.48 -9.44
CA VAL A 39 -4.43 -5.96 -10.00
C VAL A 39 -4.02 -6.63 -11.31
N SER A 40 -4.50 -7.85 -11.57
CA SER A 40 -4.21 -8.57 -12.83
C SER A 40 -4.82 -7.89 -14.06
N THR A 41 -5.78 -6.99 -13.85
CA THR A 41 -6.42 -6.22 -14.92
C THR A 41 -5.71 -4.89 -15.21
N ILE A 42 -4.78 -4.47 -14.37
CA ILE A 42 -4.04 -3.21 -14.50
C ILE A 42 -2.89 -3.40 -15.51
N GLN A 43 -2.72 -2.42 -16.39
CA GLN A 43 -1.59 -2.34 -17.30
C GLN A 43 -0.50 -1.40 -16.74
N PRO A 44 0.76 -1.83 -16.66
CA PRO A 44 1.86 -1.01 -16.13
C PRO A 44 2.42 -0.06 -17.21
N ILE A 45 1.60 0.89 -17.67
CA ILE A 45 1.92 1.76 -18.82
C ILE A 45 2.30 3.19 -18.44
N GLY A 46 1.77 3.74 -17.35
CA GLY A 46 2.18 5.00 -16.74
C GLY A 46 3.15 4.77 -15.59
N GLU A 47 4.02 5.74 -15.31
CA GLU A 47 5.01 5.68 -14.24
C GLU A 47 4.81 6.84 -13.27
N VAL A 48 4.89 6.55 -11.97
CA VAL A 48 4.88 7.53 -10.89
C VAL A 48 6.06 7.25 -9.98
N GLU A 49 6.85 8.28 -9.67
CA GLU A 49 7.96 8.21 -8.73
C GLU A 49 7.54 8.81 -7.39
N VAL A 50 7.66 8.02 -6.32
CA VAL A 50 7.42 8.44 -4.94
C VAL A 50 8.75 8.46 -4.19
N LYS A 51 9.02 9.54 -3.44
CA LYS A 51 10.22 9.69 -2.61
C LYS A 51 9.81 10.11 -1.21
N ILE A 52 10.23 9.34 -0.22
CA ILE A 52 9.96 9.58 1.19
C ILE A 52 11.31 9.72 1.90
N GLU A 53 11.49 10.81 2.62
CA GLU A 53 12.68 11.04 3.44
C GLU A 53 12.50 10.40 4.82
N GLY A 54 13.55 9.77 5.35
CA GLY A 54 13.49 9.16 6.69
C GLY A 54 14.41 7.96 6.87
N ASP A 55 14.59 7.54 8.11
CA ASP A 55 15.48 6.44 8.49
C ASP A 55 14.75 5.27 9.18
N GLU A 56 13.60 5.55 9.79
CA GLU A 56 12.72 4.60 10.47
C GLU A 56 11.91 3.78 9.43
N LYS A 57 11.97 2.44 9.48
CA LYS A 57 11.41 1.61 8.40
C LYS A 57 9.90 1.51 8.45
N GLU A 58 9.32 1.45 9.63
CA GLU A 58 7.88 1.46 9.85
C GLU A 58 7.28 2.79 9.36
N GLU A 59 7.91 3.92 9.68
CA GLU A 59 7.49 5.24 9.16
C GLU A 59 7.60 5.29 7.62
N LEU A 60 8.72 4.86 7.04
CA LEU A 60 8.88 4.81 5.57
C LEU A 60 7.82 3.92 4.90
N LEU A 61 7.44 2.79 5.51
CA LEU A 61 6.39 1.91 4.99
C LEU A 61 5.02 2.59 5.05
N PHE A 62 4.71 3.20 6.19
CA PHE A 62 3.46 3.91 6.40
C PHE A 62 3.31 5.05 5.38
N ASP A 63 4.35 5.88 5.23
CA ASP A 63 4.32 7.04 4.33
C ASP A 63 4.26 6.61 2.86
N LEU A 64 4.99 5.56 2.46
CA LEU A 64 4.90 5.01 1.11
C LEU A 64 3.46 4.56 0.80
N LEU A 65 2.87 3.73 1.66
CA LEU A 65 1.52 3.21 1.40
C LEU A 65 0.47 4.32 1.45
N SER A 66 0.64 5.31 2.33
CA SER A 66 -0.26 6.46 2.43
C SER A 66 -0.19 7.34 1.19
N GLU A 67 1.00 7.60 0.65
CA GLU A 67 1.17 8.37 -0.59
C GLU A 67 0.60 7.62 -1.80
N LEU A 68 0.82 6.31 -1.88
CA LEU A 68 0.23 5.48 -2.93
C LEU A 68 -1.30 5.43 -2.86
N LEU A 69 -1.86 5.39 -1.64
CA LEU A 69 -3.31 5.46 -1.42
C LEU A 69 -3.85 6.85 -1.81
N TYR A 70 -3.13 7.93 -1.48
CA TYR A 70 -3.49 9.28 -1.92
C TYR A 70 -3.56 9.39 -3.46
N LEU A 71 -2.58 8.83 -4.18
CA LEU A 71 -2.60 8.79 -5.64
C LEU A 71 -3.83 8.06 -6.18
N HIS A 72 -4.27 7.00 -5.49
CA HIS A 72 -5.50 6.32 -5.83
C HIS A 72 -6.74 7.19 -5.60
N ASP A 73 -6.87 7.76 -4.40
CA ASP A 73 -8.09 8.46 -3.98
C ASP A 73 -8.27 9.80 -4.70
N VAL A 74 -7.17 10.51 -4.94
CA VAL A 74 -7.18 11.89 -5.45
C VAL A 74 -6.88 11.95 -6.94
N GLU A 75 -5.91 11.16 -7.43
CA GLU A 75 -5.54 11.17 -8.84
C GLU A 75 -6.23 10.06 -9.64
N HIS A 76 -7.02 9.20 -8.99
CA HIS A 76 -7.75 8.09 -9.61
C HIS A 76 -6.83 7.14 -10.38
N VAL A 77 -5.61 6.90 -9.87
CA VAL A 77 -4.65 5.97 -10.46
C VAL A 77 -4.72 4.61 -9.76
N VAL A 78 -4.53 3.53 -10.52
CA VAL A 78 -4.34 2.18 -9.99
C VAL A 78 -2.99 1.63 -10.42
N LEU A 79 -2.25 1.05 -9.48
CA LEU A 79 -0.85 0.64 -9.65
C LEU A 79 -0.70 -0.87 -9.48
N SER A 80 0.22 -1.48 -10.22
CA SER A 80 0.42 -2.95 -10.25
C SER A 80 1.87 -3.41 -10.29
N SER A 81 2.81 -2.48 -10.43
CA SER A 81 4.24 -2.76 -10.41
C SER A 81 4.89 -1.73 -9.50
N PHE A 82 5.77 -2.20 -8.61
CA PHE A 82 6.46 -1.36 -7.64
C PHE A 82 7.93 -1.78 -7.60
N ASP A 83 8.83 -0.84 -7.83
CA ASP A 83 10.27 -1.03 -7.66
C ASP A 83 10.72 -0.09 -6.55
N VAL A 84 11.06 -0.67 -5.40
CA VAL A 84 11.41 0.06 -4.17
C VAL A 84 12.91 -0.01 -3.96
N SER A 85 13.51 1.10 -3.54
CA SER A 85 14.91 1.14 -3.13
C SER A 85 15.12 2.05 -1.92
N PHE A 86 16.05 1.65 -1.05
CA PHE A 86 16.46 2.45 0.10
C PHE A 86 17.79 3.15 -0.15
N SER A 87 17.92 4.36 0.37
CA SER A 87 19.17 5.15 0.41
C SER A 87 19.40 5.70 1.83
N GLU A 88 20.48 6.45 2.03
CA GLU A 88 20.72 7.18 3.28
C GLU A 88 19.70 8.32 3.49
N GLU A 89 19.07 8.79 2.42
CA GLU A 89 18.08 9.89 2.45
C GLU A 89 16.65 9.36 2.69
N GLY A 90 16.40 8.08 2.43
CA GLY A 90 15.14 7.41 2.74
C GLY A 90 14.75 6.33 1.74
N LEU A 91 13.53 6.43 1.21
CA LEU A 91 12.95 5.48 0.27
C LEU A 91 12.61 6.15 -1.06
N SER A 92 12.87 5.46 -2.16
CA SER A 92 12.28 5.77 -3.46
C SER A 92 11.51 4.58 -4.01
N CYS A 93 10.38 4.84 -4.64
CA CYS A 93 9.52 3.85 -5.27
C CYS A 93 9.13 4.30 -6.67
N LEU A 94 9.47 3.50 -7.68
CA LEU A 94 8.92 3.64 -9.03
C LEU A 94 7.71 2.72 -9.16
N ALA A 95 6.51 3.31 -9.19
CA ALA A 95 5.26 2.59 -9.36
C ALA A 95 4.76 2.71 -10.81
N LYS A 96 4.13 1.65 -11.33
CA LYS A 96 3.52 1.66 -12.67
C LYS A 96 2.07 1.22 -12.66
N GLY A 97 1.28 1.85 -13.52
CA GLY A 97 -0.15 1.61 -13.61
C GLY A 97 -0.85 2.46 -14.65
N GLU A 98 -2.12 2.74 -14.41
CA GLU A 98 -2.99 3.50 -15.31
C GLU A 98 -4.14 4.17 -14.55
N GLU A 99 -4.89 5.04 -15.22
CA GLU A 99 -6.12 5.63 -14.67
C GLU A 99 -7.19 4.56 -14.42
N LEU A 100 -7.91 4.68 -13.30
CA LEU A 100 -8.96 3.76 -12.89
C LEU A 100 -10.14 3.75 -13.88
N ASP A 101 -10.43 2.57 -14.42
CA ASP A 101 -11.63 2.27 -15.20
C ASP A 101 -12.45 1.21 -14.46
N LEU A 102 -13.57 1.65 -13.86
CA LEU A 102 -14.48 0.79 -13.09
C LEU A 102 -15.08 -0.37 -13.90
N LYS A 103 -15.08 -0.30 -15.24
CA LYS A 103 -15.54 -1.41 -16.11
C LYS A 103 -14.46 -2.46 -16.33
N LYS A 104 -13.19 -2.06 -16.24
CA LYS A 104 -12.02 -2.91 -16.47
C LYS A 104 -11.49 -3.51 -15.16
N HIS A 105 -11.34 -2.70 -14.12
CA HIS A 105 -10.50 -3.02 -12.97
C HIS A 105 -11.17 -3.79 -11.83
N ARG A 106 -12.48 -4.04 -11.91
CA ARG A 106 -13.24 -4.89 -10.96
C ARG A 106 -12.97 -4.51 -9.48
N PRO A 107 -13.53 -3.38 -9.01
CA PRO A 107 -13.37 -2.94 -7.62
C PRO A 107 -13.76 -4.03 -6.62
N LYS A 108 -12.97 -4.14 -5.54
CA LYS A 108 -13.15 -5.14 -4.48
C LYS A 108 -13.58 -4.46 -3.18
N THR A 109 -12.69 -3.70 -2.55
CA THR A 109 -12.91 -2.99 -1.28
C THR A 109 -12.36 -1.58 -1.36
N GLU A 110 -12.92 -0.64 -0.60
CA GLU A 110 -12.36 0.69 -0.44
C GLU A 110 -11.44 0.66 0.78
N ILE A 111 -10.15 1.01 0.61
CA ILE A 111 -9.24 1.23 1.75
C ILE A 111 -9.28 2.72 2.05
N LYS A 112 -9.59 3.08 3.30
CA LYS A 112 -9.68 4.48 3.75
C LYS A 112 -8.36 5.00 4.30
N ALA A 113 -7.60 4.14 4.96
CA ALA A 113 -6.35 4.54 5.60
C ALA A 113 -5.39 3.37 5.82
N VAL A 114 -4.10 3.71 5.81
CA VAL A 114 -3.03 2.90 6.39
C VAL A 114 -2.95 3.22 7.88
N THR A 115 -2.68 2.23 8.73
CA THR A 115 -2.59 2.46 10.17
C THR A 115 -1.25 2.02 10.75
N TYR A 116 -0.81 2.72 11.81
CA TYR A 116 0.30 2.27 12.65
C TYR A 116 -0.07 1.07 13.54
N HIS A 117 -1.35 0.69 13.60
CA HIS A 117 -1.79 -0.39 14.46
C HIS A 117 -1.33 -1.74 13.89
N MET A 118 -0.56 -2.50 14.68
CA MET A 118 0.08 -3.76 14.25
C MET A 118 1.06 -3.61 13.08
N LEU A 119 1.50 -2.37 12.77
CA LEU A 119 2.56 -2.11 11.81
C LEU A 119 3.86 -2.72 12.32
N ASN A 120 4.52 -3.50 11.48
CA ASN A 120 5.77 -4.14 11.85
C ASN A 120 6.65 -4.41 10.61
N VAL A 121 7.95 -4.19 10.77
CA VAL A 121 8.97 -4.53 9.80
C VAL A 121 9.96 -5.51 10.42
N ASP A 122 10.04 -6.72 9.86
CA ASP A 122 11.04 -7.73 10.24
C ASP A 122 12.17 -7.75 9.19
N LYS A 123 13.39 -7.40 9.63
CA LYS A 123 14.60 -7.36 8.79
C LYS A 123 15.36 -8.69 8.79
N ASP A 124 15.23 -9.47 9.85
CA ASP A 124 15.93 -10.75 10.01
C ASP A 124 15.25 -11.84 9.19
N THR A 125 13.91 -11.83 9.19
CA THR A 125 13.06 -12.61 8.29
C THR A 125 12.23 -11.62 7.46
N PRO A 126 12.72 -11.19 6.28
CA PRO A 126 12.12 -10.13 5.49
C PRO A 126 10.59 -10.28 5.34
N SER A 127 9.88 -9.47 6.10
CA SER A 127 8.43 -9.39 6.06
C SER A 127 7.96 -8.06 6.62
N VAL A 128 6.80 -7.62 6.16
CA VAL A 128 6.11 -6.44 6.70
C VAL A 128 4.66 -6.77 6.97
N THR A 129 4.13 -6.23 8.07
CA THR A 129 2.73 -6.38 8.46
C THR A 129 2.09 -5.01 8.53
N VAL A 130 0.92 -4.84 7.90
CA VAL A 130 0.19 -3.57 7.83
C VAL A 130 -1.29 -3.85 8.01
N LEU A 131 -1.96 -3.02 8.80
CA LEU A 131 -3.41 -3.02 8.95
C LEU A 131 -4.01 -1.84 8.19
N PHE A 132 -4.96 -2.13 7.30
CA PHE A 132 -5.72 -1.17 6.54
C PHE A 132 -7.13 -1.01 7.12
N ASP A 133 -7.58 0.23 7.29
CA ASP A 133 -8.96 0.60 7.61
C ASP A 133 -9.78 0.62 6.30
N ILE A 134 -10.96 -0.01 6.27
CA ILE A 134 -11.84 -0.11 5.09
C ILE A 134 -13.21 0.52 5.31
#